data_AF-A0A815WP86-F1
#
_entry.id   AF-A0A815WP86-F1
#
_cell.length_a   1.000
_cell.length_b   1.000
_cell.length_c   1.000
_cell.angle_alpha   90.00
_cell.angle_beta   90.00
_cell.angle_gamma   90.00
#
_symmetry.space_group_name_H-M   'P 1'
#
loop_
_entity.id
_entity.type
_entity.pdbx_description
1 polymer ?
#
loop_
_entity_poly.entity_id
_entity_poly.type
_entity_poly.pdbx_seq_one_letter_code
_entity_poly.pdbx_strand_id
1 'polypeptide(L)'
;MSEYEHNVIYILGGIFQKTKHEQITLEKAKHEQIRHQSLPLQKYLRFSASASTILSLNQVYNILMTLKHNNNNWFEALKCIPERCLLR
;
A
#
# COMPACT_ATOMS: atom_id res chain seq x y z
N MET A 1 -3.90 -7.23 4.13
CA MET A 1 -5.15 -6.93 3.41
C MET A 1 -5.38 -7.94 2.30
N SER A 2 -6.55 -8.58 2.24
CA SER A 2 -6.96 -9.47 1.14
C SER A 2 -8.02 -8.83 0.24
N GLU A 3 -8.90 -8.02 0.83
CA GLU A 3 -10.01 -7.33 0.17
C GLU A 3 -10.27 -5.97 0.83
N TYR A 4 -11.02 -5.12 0.13
CA TYR A 4 -11.54 -3.84 0.58
C TYR A 4 -12.85 -4.05 1.35
N GLU A 5 -12.84 -3.63 2.61
CA GLU A 5 -13.97 -3.68 3.53
C GLU A 5 -14.70 -2.33 3.48
N HIS A 6 -15.98 -2.32 3.12
CA HIS A 6 -16.75 -1.08 2.99
C HIS A 6 -17.15 -0.44 4.32
N ASN A 7 -17.12 -1.21 5.41
CA ASN A 7 -17.61 -0.81 6.72
C ASN A 7 -16.49 -0.34 7.67
N VAL A 8 -15.30 -0.05 7.15
CA VAL A 8 -14.14 0.32 7.96
C VAL A 8 -13.52 1.62 7.50
N ILE A 9 -12.87 2.31 8.43
CA ILE A 9 -12.14 3.53 8.16
C ILE A 9 -10.68 3.16 7.91
N TYR A 10 -10.18 3.49 6.71
CA TYR A 10 -8.77 3.32 6.37
C TYR A 10 -7.99 4.58 6.74
N ILE A 11 -6.93 4.42 7.54
CA ILE A 11 -6.00 5.49 7.90
C ILE A 11 -4.73 5.34 7.07
N LEU A 12 -4.37 6.39 6.32
CA LEU A 12 -3.13 6.44 5.55
C LEU A 12 -2.14 7.40 6.20
N GLY A 13 -0.91 6.93 6.45
CA GLY A 13 0.14 7.78 6.99
C GLY A 13 0.67 8.75 5.93
N GLY A 14 0.37 10.04 6.06
CA GLY A 14 0.89 11.11 5.22
C GLY A 14 2.31 11.52 5.61
N ILE A 15 3.28 10.60 5.51
CA ILE A 15 4.68 10.85 5.85
C ILE A 15 5.50 11.11 4.59
N PHE A 16 6.26 12.20 4.58
CA PHE A 16 7.27 12.48 3.57
C PHE A 16 8.65 12.41 4.20
N GLN A 17 9.34 11.28 4.01
CA GLN A 17 10.68 11.05 4.54
C GLN A 17 11.62 10.64 3.40
N LYS A 18 12.85 11.18 3.40
CA LYS A 18 13.87 10.85 2.40
C LYS A 18 14.62 9.54 2.72
N THR A 19 14.55 9.07 3.96
CA THR A 19 15.27 7.88 4.46
C THR A 19 14.30 6.83 5.01
N LYS A 20 14.61 5.55 4.82
CA LYS A 20 13.72 4.40 5.07
C LYS A 20 13.67 3.91 6.53
N HIS A 21 14.22 4.65 7.48
CA HIS A 21 14.72 4.01 8.71
C HIS A 21 13.69 3.73 9.80
N GLU A 22 12.47 4.25 9.74
CA GLU A 22 11.58 4.15 10.90
C GLU A 22 10.19 3.62 10.53
N GLN A 23 9.72 2.63 11.29
CA GLN A 23 8.37 2.06 11.22
C GLN A 23 7.35 2.96 11.95
N ILE A 24 7.46 4.30 11.80
CA ILE A 24 6.74 5.32 12.59
C ILE A 24 5.24 5.04 12.65
N THR A 25 4.62 4.78 11.50
CA THR A 25 3.17 4.54 11.42
C THR A 25 2.76 3.22 12.05
N LEU A 26 3.58 2.19 11.92
CA LEU A 26 3.30 0.87 12.51
C LEU A 26 3.46 0.91 14.03
N GLU A 27 4.51 1.57 14.53
CA GLU A 27 4.74 1.77 15.96
C GLU A 27 3.62 2.58 16.60
N LYS A 28 3.20 3.68 15.96
CA LYS A 28 2.04 4.46 16.42
C LYS A 28 0.77 3.63 16.46
N ALA A 29 0.47 2.86 15.40
CA ALA A 29 -0.71 1.99 15.37
C ALA A 29 -0.68 0.91 16.45
N LYS A 30 0.49 0.33 16.74
CA LYS A 30 0.66 -0.62 17.86
C LYS A 30 0.42 0.05 19.21
N HIS A 31 0.99 1.22 19.44
CA HIS A 31 0.83 1.98 20.68
C HIS A 31 -0.64 2.36 20.92
N GLU A 32 -1.37 2.77 19.87
CA GLU A 32 -2.79 3.14 19.94
C GLU A 32 -3.74 1.93 19.85
N GLN A 33 -3.21 0.71 19.75
CA GLN A 33 -3.98 -0.52 19.62
C GLN A 33 -4.95 -0.52 18.41
N ILE A 34 -4.55 0.15 17.33
CA ILE A 34 -5.32 0.23 16.09
C ILE A 34 -4.97 -0.96 15.18
N ARG A 35 -6.01 -1.59 14.62
CA ARG A 35 -5.86 -2.64 13.60
C ARG A 35 -5.08 -2.08 12.40
N HIS A 36 -3.94 -2.69 12.10
CA HIS A 36 -3.07 -2.29 11.00
C HIS A 36 -2.89 -3.44 10.02
N GLN A 37 -2.66 -3.11 8.75
CA GLN A 37 -2.43 -4.09 7.70
C GLN A 37 -1.57 -3.50 6.57
N SER A 38 -0.76 -4.35 5.94
CA SER A 38 -0.03 -4.02 4.72
C SER A 38 -0.80 -4.50 3.47
N LEU A 39 -0.52 -3.83 2.34
CA LEU A 39 -0.96 -4.29 1.03
C LEU A 39 -0.17 -5.56 0.63
N PRO A 40 -0.81 -6.57 0.03
CA PRO A 40 -0.20 -7.84 -0.35
C PRO A 40 0.66 -7.72 -1.62
N LEU A 41 1.50 -6.68 -1.75
CA LEU A 41 2.19 -6.35 -3.00
C LEU A 41 3.07 -7.50 -3.50
N GLN A 42 3.77 -8.20 -2.61
CA GLN A 42 4.63 -9.35 -2.97
C GLN A 42 3.87 -10.53 -3.58
N LYS A 43 2.56 -10.62 -3.37
CA LYS A 43 1.71 -11.66 -3.98
C LYS A 43 1.50 -11.41 -5.47
N TYR A 44 1.47 -10.14 -5.88
CA TYR A 44 1.10 -9.74 -7.24
C TYR A 44 2.28 -9.17 -8.04
N LEU A 45 3.28 -8.60 -7.36
CA LEU A 45 4.37 -7.85 -7.96
C LEU A 45 5.72 -8.38 -7.49
N ARG A 46 6.65 -8.49 -8.43
CA ARG A 46 8.07 -8.71 -8.16
C ARG A 46 8.79 -7.39 -8.39
N PHE A 47 9.28 -6.76 -7.31
CA PHE A 47 10.02 -5.50 -7.41
C PHE A 47 11.46 -5.74 -7.84
N SER A 48 12.03 -4.82 -8.63
CA SER A 48 13.46 -4.84 -8.93
C SER A 48 14.28 -4.56 -7.66
N ALA A 49 15.51 -5.06 -7.61
CA ALA A 49 16.36 -4.95 -6.42
C ALA A 49 16.60 -3.48 -5.99
N SER A 50 16.57 -2.55 -6.93
CA SER A 50 16.76 -1.11 -6.69
C SER A 50 15.45 -0.35 -6.44
N ALA A 51 14.30 -0.98 -6.63
CA ALA A 51 13.00 -0.31 -6.46
C ALA A 51 12.57 -0.26 -4.99
N SER A 52 11.91 0.85 -4.63
CA SER A 52 11.26 0.94 -3.33
C SER A 52 9.94 0.17 -3.35
N THR A 53 9.75 -0.69 -2.35
CA THR A 53 8.46 -1.32 -2.04
C THR A 53 7.51 -0.37 -1.29
N ILE A 54 8.02 0.78 -0.82
CA ILE A 54 7.22 1.82 -0.17
C ILE A 54 6.54 2.65 -1.26
N LEU A 55 5.21 2.66 -1.21
CA LEU A 55 4.36 3.42 -2.13
C LEU A 55 4.12 4.84 -1.60
N SER A 56 3.90 5.77 -2.52
CA SER A 56 3.45 7.13 -2.16
C SER A 56 2.00 7.12 -1.69
N LEU A 57 1.60 8.17 -0.96
CA LEU A 57 0.22 8.34 -0.49
C LEU A 57 -0.79 8.23 -1.65
N ASN A 58 -0.50 8.90 -2.78
CA ASN A 58 -1.35 8.88 -3.96
C ASN A 58 -1.46 7.47 -4.57
N GLN A 59 -0.38 6.70 -4.59
CA GLN A 59 -0.41 5.33 -5.08
C GLN A 59 -1.30 4.44 -4.20
N VAL A 60 -1.15 4.53 -2.88
CA VAL A 60 -1.99 3.76 -1.94
C VAL A 60 -3.46 4.19 -2.06
N TYR A 61 -3.73 5.49 -2.14
CA TYR A 61 -5.09 6.01 -2.34
C TYR A 61 -5.73 5.47 -3.61
N ASN A 62 -5.03 5.54 -4.75
CA ASN A 62 -5.53 5.03 -6.02
C ASN A 62 -5.81 3.52 -5.96
N ILE A 63 -4.92 2.73 -5.36
CA ILE A 63 -5.15 1.29 -5.15
C ILE A 63 -6.47 1.06 -4.38
N LEU A 64 -6.66 1.74 -3.25
CA LEU A 64 -7.86 1.58 -2.43
C LEU A 64 -9.13 2.01 -3.17
N MET A 65 -9.09 3.11 -3.93
CA MET A 65 -10.23 3.57 -4.73
C MET A 65 -10.57 2.56 -5.84
N THR A 66 -9.56 2.04 -6.54
CA THR A 66 -9.80 1.03 -7.57
C THR A 66 -10.38 -0.25 -6.97
N LEU A 67 -9.89 -0.71 -5.81
CA LEU A 67 -10.47 -1.88 -5.14
C LEU A 67 -11.92 -1.66 -4.72
N LYS A 68 -12.24 -0.47 -4.21
CA LYS A 68 -13.60 -0.07 -3.83
C LYS A 68 -14.56 -0.08 -5.02
N HIS A 69 -14.15 0.50 -6.16
CA HIS A 69 -15.03 0.65 -7.31
C HIS A 69 -15.09 -0.58 -8.23
N ASN A 70 -14.01 -1.38 -8.30
CA ASN A 70 -13.86 -2.47 -9.25
C ASN A 70 -13.93 -3.85 -8.59
N ASN A 71 -14.80 -4.01 -7.58
CA ASN A 71 -15.07 -5.28 -6.92
C ASN A 71 -13.80 -6.05 -6.49
N ASN A 72 -12.88 -5.37 -5.80
CA ASN A 72 -11.63 -5.96 -5.30
C ASN A 72 -10.65 -6.48 -6.38
N ASN A 73 -10.71 -5.93 -7.60
CA ASN A 73 -9.78 -6.30 -8.66
C ASN A 73 -8.36 -5.75 -8.42
N TRP A 74 -7.49 -6.59 -7.84
CA TRP A 74 -6.09 -6.28 -7.58
C TRP A 74 -5.25 -6.07 -8.84
N PHE A 75 -5.55 -6.74 -9.94
CA PHE A 75 -4.80 -6.56 -11.19
C PHE A 75 -4.97 -5.15 -11.75
N GLU A 76 -6.20 -4.63 -11.73
CA GLU A 76 -6.47 -3.24 -12.12
C GLU A 76 -5.87 -2.25 -11.13
N ALA A 77 -6.03 -2.49 -9.82
CA ALA A 77 -5.55 -1.59 -8.79
C ALA A 77 -4.03 -1.38 -8.84
N LEU A 78 -3.27 -2.43 -9.17
CA LEU A 78 -1.81 -2.38 -9.17
C LEU A 78 -1.22 -1.75 -10.45
N LYS A 79 -2.01 -1.46 -11.48
CA LYS A 79 -1.54 -0.75 -12.69
C LYS A 79 -1.03 0.66 -12.41
N CYS A 80 -1.37 1.26 -11.27
CA CYS A 80 -0.82 2.55 -10.87
C CYS A 80 0.67 2.50 -10.46
N ILE A 81 1.24 1.29 -10.31
CA ILE A 81 2.65 1.09 -9.98
C ILE A 81 3.46 1.10 -11.29
N PRO A 82 4.50 1.95 -11.41
CA PRO A 82 5.26 2.05 -12.64
C PRO A 82 6.04 0.77 -12.96
N GLU A 83 6.00 0.35 -14.23
CA GLU A 83 6.68 -0.87 -14.71
C GLU A 83 8.20 -0.89 -14.43
N ARG A 84 8.87 0.27 -14.46
CA ARG A 84 10.31 0.37 -14.14
C ARG A 84 10.67 -0.10 -12.72
N CYS A 85 9.69 -0.17 -11.83
CA CYS A 85 9.87 -0.65 -10.46
C CYS A 85 9.75 -2.18 -10.36
N LEU A 86 9.29 -2.83 -11.43
CA LEU A 86 9.04 -4.27 -11.48
C LEU A 86 10.21 -4.99 -12.14
N LEU A 87 10.45 -6.22 -11.71
CA LEU A 87 11.32 -7.15 -12.42
C LEU A 87 10.62 -7.54 -13.73
N ARG A 88 11.37 -7.43 -14.83
CA ARG A 88 10.99 -8.01 -16.11
C ARG A 88 11.14 -9.53 -16.07
#